data_AF-A0A8S9N4Z7-F1
#
_entry.id   AF-A0A8S9N4Z7-F1
#
_cell.length_a   1.000
_cell.length_b   1.000
_cell.length_c   1.000
_cell.angle_alpha   90.00
_cell.angle_beta   90.00
_cell.angle_gamma   90.00
#
_symmetry.space_group_name_H-M   'P 1'
#
loop_
_entity.id
_entity.type
_entity.pdbx_description
1 polymer ?
#
loop_
_entity_poly.entity_id
_entity_poly.type
_entity_poly.pdbx_seq_one_letter_code
_entity_poly.pdbx_strand_id
1 'polypeptide(L)'
;MSYNVCFLVFLSCLLLLGVTFATNMEQTTIVIDVTRQIGEIDENFVCATLDWWPPEKCNYDQCPWGYASLINLNLSSPLLAKAIQAFKTLRIRIGGSLQDQVIYDVGDLKTPCTQFKKSDDGLFGFSEGWNDPKLVSRILDPKYLSGSVTGLFKNVERTVQENGPWASAWVGEAGGAFNSGGREVSETFINSFWYLDQFGMSSMHNTKVYCRQALVGGFYGLLEKETALLWHRLMGKGVLGIQTNASEYLRTYVHCSKGRAGITILLINLSKQTTFTVGFSNGVKVVLQAESTKRRSFLETIKSKVSWVGKKASDGYLNREEYHLSPKDGDLRSKIMMLNGNPLEPTVTGDIPKLEPVRYSVKSPVYINPSTISFIVLPTFDAPACS
;
A
#
# COMPACT_ATOMS: atom_id res chain seq x y z
N MET A 1 52.26 -2.10 -39.62
CA MET A 1 51.23 -1.54 -38.70
C MET A 1 49.87 -2.24 -38.88
N SER A 2 49.80 -3.58 -38.98
CA SER A 2 48.52 -4.29 -39.22
C SER A 2 48.07 -5.25 -38.12
N TYR A 3 48.84 -5.40 -37.03
CA TYR A 3 48.47 -6.28 -35.91
C TYR A 3 47.78 -5.55 -34.74
N ASN A 4 47.82 -4.21 -34.69
CA ASN A 4 47.20 -3.43 -33.60
C ASN A 4 45.73 -3.09 -33.83
N VAL A 5 45.21 -3.22 -35.06
CA VAL A 5 43.81 -2.88 -35.36
C VAL A 5 42.85 -4.00 -34.95
N CYS A 6 43.25 -5.27 -35.08
CA CYS A 6 42.40 -6.40 -34.65
C CYS A 6 42.22 -6.49 -33.13
N PHE A 7 43.23 -6.10 -32.34
CA PHE A 7 43.16 -6.18 -30.88
C PHE A 7 42.20 -5.11 -30.29
N LEU A 8 42.14 -3.93 -30.91
CA LEU A 8 41.23 -2.85 -30.50
C LEU A 8 39.76 -3.14 -30.86
N VAL A 9 39.50 -3.86 -31.95
CA VAL A 9 38.14 -4.29 -32.33
C VAL A 9 37.63 -5.41 -31.41
N PHE A 10 38.52 -6.30 -30.94
CA PHE A 10 38.12 -7.35 -30.00
C PHE A 10 37.82 -6.79 -28.60
N LEU A 11 38.58 -5.78 -28.16
CA LEU A 11 38.36 -5.11 -26.86
C LEU A 11 37.11 -4.22 -26.86
N SER A 12 36.78 -3.57 -27.99
CA SER A 12 35.54 -2.80 -28.12
C SER A 12 34.29 -3.69 -28.21
N CYS A 13 34.43 -4.92 -28.75
CA CYS A 13 33.32 -5.89 -28.78
C CYS A 13 33.03 -6.48 -27.38
N LEU A 14 34.05 -6.63 -26.53
CA LEU A 14 33.88 -7.02 -25.11
C LEU A 14 33.25 -5.91 -24.25
N LEU A 15 33.42 -4.64 -24.62
CA LEU A 15 32.76 -3.49 -23.98
C LEU A 15 31.34 -3.22 -24.52
N LEU A 16 30.93 -3.91 -25.60
CA LEU A 16 29.58 -3.89 -26.17
C LEU A 16 28.73 -5.10 -25.75
N LEU A 17 29.26 -6.00 -24.93
CA LEU A 17 28.44 -6.87 -24.10
C LEU A 17 27.78 -5.99 -23.06
N GLY A 18 26.62 -5.43 -23.44
CA GLY A 18 25.72 -4.79 -22.49
C GLY A 18 25.61 -5.68 -21.27
N VAL A 19 25.78 -5.07 -20.09
CA VAL A 19 25.54 -5.73 -18.81
C VAL A 19 24.10 -6.23 -18.87
N THR A 20 23.93 -7.49 -19.24
CA THR A 20 22.66 -8.18 -19.14
C THR A 20 22.51 -8.41 -17.64
N PHE A 21 21.80 -7.51 -16.97
CA PHE A 21 21.29 -7.79 -15.64
C PHE A 21 20.40 -9.03 -15.80
N ALA A 22 20.93 -10.20 -15.48
CA ALA A 22 20.16 -11.42 -15.45
C ALA A 22 19.06 -11.21 -14.40
N THR A 23 17.84 -10.95 -14.86
CA THR A 23 16.66 -10.92 -13.99
C THR A 23 16.40 -12.34 -13.54
N ASN A 24 16.53 -12.60 -12.24
CA ASN A 24 16.18 -13.90 -11.68
C ASN A 24 14.66 -14.07 -11.81
N MET A 25 14.21 -15.25 -12.24
CA MET A 25 12.78 -15.55 -12.30
C MET A 25 12.44 -16.59 -11.24
N GLU A 26 11.54 -16.24 -10.33
CA GLU A 26 11.07 -17.13 -9.28
C GLU A 26 9.59 -17.47 -9.51
N GLN A 27 9.26 -18.76 -9.52
CA GLN A 27 7.88 -19.21 -9.66
C GLN A 27 7.30 -19.57 -8.30
N THR A 28 6.13 -19.04 -7.99
CA THR A 28 5.44 -19.30 -6.72
C THR A 28 3.94 -19.49 -6.93
N THR A 29 3.30 -20.20 -6.00
CA THR A 29 1.84 -20.36 -5.97
C THR A 29 1.31 -19.89 -4.63
N ILE A 30 0.29 -19.05 -4.69
CA ILE A 30 -0.41 -18.53 -3.52
C ILE A 30 -1.71 -19.30 -3.38
N VAL A 31 -1.85 -19.97 -2.25
CA VAL A 31 -3.05 -20.73 -1.87
C VAL A 31 -3.91 -19.83 -0.99
N ILE A 32 -5.13 -19.58 -1.41
CA ILE A 32 -6.05 -18.66 -0.73
C ILE A 32 -7.06 -19.46 0.09
N ASP A 33 -7.21 -19.13 1.38
CA ASP A 33 -8.28 -19.67 2.22
C ASP A 33 -9.58 -18.96 1.84
N VAL A 34 -10.40 -19.66 1.06
CA VAL A 34 -11.66 -19.14 0.51
C VAL A 34 -12.87 -19.41 1.41
N THR A 35 -12.67 -20.10 2.53
CA THR A 35 -13.75 -20.60 3.38
C THR A 35 -14.16 -19.64 4.49
N ARG A 36 -13.27 -18.71 4.87
CA ARG A 36 -13.50 -17.74 5.93
C ARG A 36 -12.71 -16.46 5.73
N GLN A 37 -13.21 -15.36 6.27
CA GLN A 37 -12.46 -14.11 6.40
C GLN A 37 -11.62 -14.15 7.69
N ILE A 38 -10.37 -13.69 7.62
CA ILE A 38 -9.47 -13.56 8.78
C ILE A 38 -9.60 -12.20 9.47
N GLY A 39 -10.26 -11.24 8.82
CA GLY A 39 -10.51 -9.90 9.33
C GLY A 39 -11.51 -9.18 8.43
N GLU A 40 -12.03 -8.05 8.91
CA GLU A 40 -12.91 -7.16 8.13
C GLU A 40 -12.49 -5.71 8.34
N ILE A 41 -12.23 -4.97 7.26
CA ILE A 41 -11.96 -3.53 7.31
C ILE A 41 -13.25 -2.71 7.15
N ASP A 42 -13.27 -1.45 7.62
CA ASP A 42 -14.40 -0.55 7.39
C ASP A 42 -14.56 -0.19 5.90
N GLU A 43 -15.78 0.20 5.51
CA GLU A 43 -16.04 0.80 4.19
C GLU A 43 -15.14 2.02 3.91
N ASN A 44 -14.86 2.81 4.97
CA ASN A 44 -13.97 3.96 4.96
C ASN A 44 -12.60 3.63 5.57
N PHE A 45 -12.05 2.45 5.27
CA PHE A 45 -10.74 2.03 5.76
C PHE A 45 -9.65 3.04 5.43
N VAL A 46 -9.61 3.51 4.17
CA VAL A 46 -8.71 4.59 3.78
C VAL A 46 -9.23 5.90 4.38
N CYS A 47 -8.40 6.50 5.22
CA CYS A 47 -8.64 7.76 5.88
C CYS A 47 -7.44 8.69 5.67
N ALA A 48 -7.65 9.99 5.80
CA ALA A 48 -6.58 10.98 5.81
C ALA A 48 -6.76 11.93 6.99
N THR A 49 -5.67 12.44 7.53
CA THR A 49 -5.71 13.45 8.60
C THR A 49 -5.65 14.86 8.02
N LEU A 50 -6.17 15.82 8.78
CA LEU A 50 -6.00 17.24 8.51
C LEU A 50 -5.71 17.96 9.82
N ASP A 51 -4.48 18.44 9.94
CA ASP A 51 -3.91 18.95 11.19
C ASP A 51 -4.02 20.48 11.31
N TRP A 52 -3.72 21.00 12.50
CA TRP A 52 -3.72 22.42 12.84
C TRP A 52 -2.31 22.94 13.07
N TRP A 53 -1.49 22.92 12.01
CA TRP A 53 -0.10 23.36 12.13
C TRP A 53 0.06 24.79 11.61
N PRO A 54 0.91 25.62 12.25
CA PRO A 54 1.22 26.95 11.74
C PRO A 54 2.00 26.86 10.40
N PRO A 55 1.84 27.80 9.46
CA PRO A 55 2.59 27.82 8.20
C PRO A 55 4.12 27.83 8.38
N GLU A 56 4.59 28.38 9.50
CA GLU A 56 6.00 28.50 9.89
C GLU A 56 6.58 27.17 10.44
N LYS A 57 5.80 26.08 10.40
CA LYS A 57 6.27 24.75 10.76
C LYS A 57 7.24 24.23 9.70
N CYS A 58 8.53 24.38 9.99
CA CYS A 58 9.60 24.00 9.07
C CYS A 58 10.40 22.79 9.59
N ASN A 59 10.80 21.92 8.66
CA ASN A 59 11.76 20.83 8.86
C ASN A 59 12.72 20.82 7.68
N TYR A 60 13.99 20.47 7.92
CA TYR A 60 15.02 20.38 6.87
C TYR A 60 15.17 21.69 6.07
N ASP A 61 15.13 22.84 6.76
CA ASP A 61 15.16 24.20 6.17
C ASP A 61 14.06 24.47 5.13
N GLN A 62 12.97 23.70 5.19
CA GLN A 62 11.80 23.84 4.34
C GLN A 62 10.55 23.85 5.19
N CYS A 63 9.48 24.48 4.71
CA CYS A 63 8.21 24.55 5.41
C CYS A 63 7.18 23.73 4.62
N PRO A 64 7.24 22.38 4.69
CA PRO A 64 6.45 21.50 3.83
C PRO A 64 4.95 21.52 4.15
N TRP A 65 4.55 22.28 5.18
CA TRP A 65 3.16 22.49 5.56
C TRP A 65 2.59 23.74 4.92
N GLY A 66 3.23 24.90 5.07
CA GLY A 66 2.70 26.16 4.52
C GLY A 66 1.21 26.33 4.84
N TYR A 67 0.39 26.47 3.80
CA TYR A 67 -1.07 26.62 3.92
C TYR A 67 -1.82 25.27 3.83
N ALA A 68 -1.23 24.16 4.27
CA ALA A 68 -1.83 22.82 4.19
C ALA A 68 -2.68 22.41 5.41
N SER A 69 -2.65 23.20 6.48
CA SER A 69 -3.37 22.93 7.73
C SER A 69 -4.84 23.39 7.66
N LEU A 70 -5.74 22.77 8.42
CA LEU A 70 -7.19 23.09 8.41
C LEU A 70 -7.48 24.59 8.48
N ILE A 71 -6.74 25.32 9.32
CA ILE A 71 -6.95 26.73 9.59
C ILE A 71 -6.65 27.64 8.38
N ASN A 72 -5.81 27.18 7.46
CA ASN A 72 -5.23 27.99 6.39
C ASN A 72 -5.41 27.35 5.00
N LEU A 73 -5.93 26.12 4.93
CA LEU A 73 -6.11 25.36 3.70
C LEU A 73 -7.16 26.01 2.81
N ASN A 74 -6.80 26.20 1.53
CA ASN A 74 -7.76 26.60 0.52
C ASN A 74 -8.74 25.45 0.21
N LEU A 75 -9.85 25.41 0.94
CA LEU A 75 -10.92 24.42 0.75
C LEU A 75 -11.64 24.54 -0.60
N SER A 76 -11.46 25.65 -1.33
CA SER A 76 -12.01 25.85 -2.68
C SER A 76 -11.08 25.31 -3.79
N SER A 77 -9.96 24.65 -3.42
CA SER A 77 -9.05 24.04 -4.39
C SER A 77 -9.76 22.98 -5.24
N PRO A 78 -9.74 23.09 -6.59
CA PRO A 78 -10.31 22.08 -7.48
C PRO A 78 -9.68 20.70 -7.30
N LEU A 79 -8.35 20.65 -7.05
CA LEU A 79 -7.64 19.40 -6.81
C LEU A 79 -8.13 18.71 -5.54
N LEU A 80 -8.29 19.47 -4.44
CA LEU A 80 -8.81 18.93 -3.17
C LEU A 80 -10.23 18.41 -3.35
N ALA A 81 -11.10 19.19 -4.00
CA ALA A 81 -12.49 18.80 -4.25
C ALA A 81 -12.57 17.53 -5.11
N LYS A 82 -11.81 17.47 -6.22
CA LYS A 82 -11.79 16.32 -7.12
C LYS A 82 -11.16 15.09 -6.46
N ALA A 83 -10.14 15.25 -5.62
CA ALA A 83 -9.56 14.14 -4.85
C ALA A 83 -10.59 13.54 -3.88
N ILE A 84 -11.29 14.38 -3.09
CA ILE A 84 -12.36 13.91 -2.19
C ILE A 84 -13.47 13.20 -2.98
N GLN A 85 -13.90 13.79 -4.10
CA GLN A 85 -14.91 13.18 -4.98
C GLN A 85 -14.45 11.82 -5.56
N ALA A 86 -13.16 11.68 -5.89
CA ALA A 86 -12.62 10.47 -6.48
C ALA A 86 -12.71 9.26 -5.55
N PHE A 87 -12.61 9.49 -4.23
CA PHE A 87 -12.82 8.47 -3.21
C PHE A 87 -14.29 8.11 -3.02
N LYS A 88 -15.25 8.97 -3.40
CA LYS A 88 -16.71 8.84 -3.13
C LYS A 88 -17.07 8.83 -1.64
N THR A 89 -16.43 7.97 -0.85
CA THR A 89 -16.51 7.95 0.62
C THR A 89 -15.10 8.06 1.18
N LEU A 90 -14.85 9.09 1.98
CA LEU A 90 -13.56 9.34 2.61
C LEU A 90 -13.77 9.79 4.05
N ARG A 91 -13.07 9.15 4.97
CA ARG A 91 -13.00 9.61 6.36
C ARG A 91 -11.85 10.60 6.48
N ILE A 92 -12.13 11.80 6.97
CA ILE A 92 -11.12 12.81 7.30
C ILE A 92 -11.07 12.92 8.83
N ARG A 93 -9.94 12.53 9.42
CA ARG A 93 -9.67 12.81 10.83
C ARG A 93 -9.21 14.26 10.93
N ILE A 94 -9.96 15.08 11.65
CA ILE A 94 -9.59 16.46 11.90
C ILE A 94 -8.89 16.54 13.25
N GLY A 95 -7.72 17.18 13.28
CA GLY A 95 -7.00 17.47 14.51
C GLY A 95 -5.64 16.79 14.61
N GLY A 96 -4.77 17.44 15.37
CA GLY A 96 -3.33 17.22 15.41
C GLY A 96 -2.68 18.58 15.61
N SER A 97 -2.15 18.86 16.79
CA SER A 97 -1.57 20.16 17.15
C SER A 97 -0.19 19.96 17.76
N LEU A 98 0.68 20.95 17.58
CA LEU A 98 1.98 21.03 18.24
C LEU A 98 1.88 21.63 19.65
N GLN A 99 0.68 21.98 20.10
CA GLN A 99 0.41 22.58 21.40
C GLN A 99 -0.38 21.61 22.27
N ASP A 100 -0.07 21.61 23.57
CA ASP A 100 -0.80 20.83 24.57
C ASP A 100 -2.20 21.41 24.84
N GLN A 101 -2.40 22.69 24.55
CA GLN A 101 -3.67 23.39 24.69
C GLN A 101 -4.01 24.14 23.40
N VAL A 102 -5.25 23.96 22.93
CA VAL A 102 -5.82 24.68 21.79
C VAL A 102 -7.08 25.39 22.27
N ILE A 103 -7.15 26.71 22.05
CA ILE A 103 -8.32 27.54 22.36
C ILE A 103 -9.01 27.86 21.04
N TYR A 104 -10.31 27.59 20.95
CA TYR A 104 -11.13 27.93 19.80
C TYR A 104 -11.90 29.23 20.06
N ASP A 105 -11.89 30.12 19.08
CA ASP A 105 -12.74 31.31 19.09
C ASP A 105 -14.19 30.96 18.72
N VAL A 106 -14.90 30.38 19.69
CA VAL A 106 -16.33 30.07 19.58
C VAL A 106 -17.10 30.81 20.68
N GLY A 107 -17.95 31.77 20.25
CA GLY A 107 -18.78 32.59 21.14
C GLY A 107 -18.09 33.85 21.66
N ASP A 108 -18.65 34.46 22.71
CA ASP A 108 -18.03 35.61 23.40
C ASP A 108 -16.88 35.12 24.30
N LEU A 109 -15.71 34.88 23.71
CA LEU A 109 -14.50 34.61 24.47
C LEU A 109 -14.14 35.85 25.31
N LYS A 110 -14.11 35.68 26.63
CA LYS A 110 -13.66 36.72 27.58
C LYS A 110 -12.15 37.01 27.49
N THR A 111 -11.40 36.23 26.71
CA THR A 111 -9.94 36.31 26.57
C THR A 111 -9.56 36.38 25.09
N PRO A 112 -8.62 37.23 24.67
CA PRO A 112 -8.20 37.35 23.28
C PRO A 112 -7.64 36.02 22.75
N CYS A 113 -8.19 35.52 21.64
CA CYS A 113 -7.62 34.36 20.95
C CYS A 113 -6.43 34.82 20.10
N THR A 114 -5.21 34.45 20.49
CA THR A 114 -3.98 34.75 19.74
C THR A 114 -3.59 33.58 18.85
N GLN A 115 -3.14 33.87 17.62
CA GLN A 115 -2.60 32.85 16.71
C GLN A 115 -1.39 32.13 17.30
N PHE A 116 -1.20 30.85 16.92
CA PHE A 116 -0.04 30.06 17.33
C PHE A 116 1.27 30.74 16.89
N LYS A 117 2.25 30.80 17.78
CA LYS A 117 3.61 31.30 17.50
C LYS A 117 4.63 30.24 17.88
N LYS A 118 5.69 30.12 17.08
CA LYS A 118 6.86 29.31 17.43
C LYS A 118 7.51 29.86 18.71
N SER A 119 7.81 28.97 19.65
CA SER A 119 8.58 29.24 20.87
C SER A 119 9.67 28.19 20.98
N ASP A 120 10.89 28.62 21.25
CA ASP A 120 12.06 27.74 21.33
C ASP A 120 12.08 26.93 22.65
N ASP A 121 11.31 27.37 23.66
CA ASP A 121 11.24 26.77 24.99
C ASP A 121 10.02 25.83 25.19
N GLY A 122 9.19 25.65 24.16
CA GLY A 122 7.99 24.81 24.21
C GLY A 122 8.31 23.31 24.21
N LEU A 123 7.34 22.47 24.64
CA LEU A 123 7.47 20.99 24.80
C LEU A 123 7.96 20.23 23.55
N PHE A 124 8.03 20.88 22.38
CA PHE A 124 8.59 20.30 21.15
C PHE A 124 9.75 21.07 20.53
N GLY A 125 10.18 22.22 21.08
CA GLY A 125 11.38 23.01 20.74
C GLY A 125 12.06 22.67 19.41
N PHE A 126 11.27 22.72 18.31
CA PHE A 126 11.37 21.87 17.11
C PHE A 126 12.64 21.01 17.02
N SER A 127 12.66 19.88 17.73
CA SER A 127 13.80 18.95 17.77
C SER A 127 14.30 18.65 16.36
N GLU A 128 15.63 18.65 16.17
CA GLU A 128 16.30 18.38 14.88
C GLU A 128 15.60 17.24 14.13
N GLY A 129 15.06 17.57 12.96
CA GLY A 129 14.41 16.61 12.08
C GLY A 129 15.42 15.58 11.62
N TRP A 130 15.52 14.44 12.30
CA TRP A 130 16.41 13.37 11.86
C TRP A 130 15.91 12.81 10.52
N ASN A 131 16.69 13.01 9.45
CA ASN A 131 16.51 12.27 8.22
C ASN A 131 17.08 10.88 8.45
N ASP A 132 16.23 9.89 8.76
CA ASP A 132 16.69 8.54 9.06
C ASP A 132 17.43 7.94 7.84
N PRO A 133 18.77 7.78 7.91
CA PRO A 133 19.53 7.25 6.78
C PRO A 133 19.15 5.80 6.45
N LYS A 134 18.46 5.12 7.38
CA LYS A 134 17.95 3.75 7.22
C LYS A 134 16.49 3.70 6.78
N LEU A 135 15.84 4.84 6.50
CA LEU A 135 14.42 4.85 6.11
C LEU A 135 14.18 4.00 4.86
N VAL A 136 14.95 4.23 3.81
CA VAL A 136 14.85 3.48 2.54
C VAL A 136 15.12 1.99 2.75
N SER A 137 16.14 1.63 3.53
CA SER A 137 16.46 0.22 3.76
C SER A 137 15.39 -0.48 4.59
N ARG A 138 14.80 0.20 5.58
CA ARG A 138 13.67 -0.33 6.37
C ARG A 138 12.41 -0.54 5.53
N ILE A 139 12.09 0.38 4.62
CA ILE A 139 10.94 0.27 3.72
C ILE A 139 11.06 -0.96 2.79
N LEU A 140 12.28 -1.29 2.38
CA LEU A 140 12.54 -2.39 1.45
C LEU A 140 13.02 -3.69 2.13
N ASP A 141 13.08 -3.73 3.47
CA ASP A 141 13.53 -4.89 4.23
C ASP A 141 12.33 -5.74 4.69
N PRO A 142 12.08 -6.89 4.05
CA PRO A 142 10.95 -7.76 4.42
C PRO A 142 11.05 -8.29 5.85
N LYS A 143 12.24 -8.41 6.44
CA LYS A 143 12.43 -8.87 7.82
C LYS A 143 12.02 -7.79 8.82
N TYR A 144 12.36 -6.54 8.54
CA TYR A 144 11.91 -5.40 9.34
C TYR A 144 10.37 -5.30 9.34
N LEU A 145 9.75 -5.40 8.15
CA LEU A 145 8.30 -5.31 7.99
C LEU A 145 7.56 -6.49 8.66
N SER A 146 8.00 -7.72 8.39
CA SER A 146 7.35 -8.93 8.91
C SER A 146 7.61 -9.15 10.40
N GLY A 147 8.80 -8.78 10.89
CA GLY A 147 9.18 -8.96 12.28
C GLY A 147 8.63 -7.85 13.17
N SER A 148 9.07 -6.62 12.92
CA SER A 148 8.79 -5.48 13.82
C SER A 148 7.37 -4.95 13.62
N VAL A 149 7.01 -4.60 12.37
CA VAL A 149 5.76 -3.88 12.11
C VAL A 149 4.55 -4.79 12.24
N THR A 150 4.56 -5.97 11.60
CA THR A 150 3.46 -6.93 11.72
C THR A 150 3.24 -7.34 13.19
N GLY A 151 4.33 -7.49 13.96
CA GLY A 151 4.28 -7.78 15.40
C GLY A 151 3.52 -6.72 16.21
N LEU A 152 3.60 -5.44 15.84
CA LEU A 152 2.84 -4.36 16.49
C LEU A 152 1.33 -4.53 16.28
N PHE A 153 0.90 -4.72 15.03
CA PHE A 153 -0.53 -4.92 14.73
C PHE A 153 -1.09 -6.16 15.41
N LYS A 154 -0.35 -7.27 15.39
CA LYS A 154 -0.71 -8.49 16.11
C LYS A 154 -0.85 -8.27 17.63
N ASN A 155 0.05 -7.48 18.23
CA ASN A 155 -0.01 -7.18 19.66
C ASN A 155 -1.23 -6.31 20.02
N VAL A 156 -1.56 -5.32 19.19
CA VAL A 156 -2.78 -4.50 19.36
C VAL A 156 -4.03 -5.36 19.24
N GLU A 157 -4.11 -6.18 18.18
CA GLU A 157 -5.24 -7.11 17.97
C GLU A 157 -5.44 -8.03 19.18
N ARG A 158 -4.36 -8.68 19.66
CA ARG A 158 -4.40 -9.53 20.84
C ARG A 158 -4.87 -8.78 22.07
N THR A 159 -4.33 -7.58 22.31
CA THR A 159 -4.71 -6.76 23.47
C THR A 159 -6.20 -6.43 23.45
N VAL A 160 -6.74 -6.05 22.29
CA VAL A 160 -8.17 -5.78 22.10
C VAL A 160 -8.99 -7.05 22.33
N GLN A 161 -8.60 -8.18 21.76
CA GLN A 161 -9.30 -9.46 21.93
C GLN A 161 -9.35 -9.92 23.39
N GLU A 162 -8.25 -9.73 24.14
CA GLU A 162 -8.13 -10.17 25.53
C GLU A 162 -8.84 -9.23 26.52
N ASN A 163 -8.79 -7.91 26.30
CA ASN A 163 -9.20 -6.92 27.31
C ASN A 163 -10.45 -6.13 26.95
N GLY A 164 -10.87 -6.12 25.68
CA GLY A 164 -12.00 -5.33 25.22
C GLY A 164 -12.47 -5.73 23.83
N PRO A 165 -12.99 -6.95 23.62
CA PRO A 165 -13.38 -7.46 22.31
C PRO A 165 -14.52 -6.68 21.63
N TRP A 166 -15.20 -5.78 22.36
CA TRP A 166 -16.16 -4.82 21.81
C TRP A 166 -15.53 -3.58 21.19
N ALA A 167 -14.23 -3.35 21.39
CA ALA A 167 -13.49 -2.24 20.82
C ALA A 167 -12.97 -2.58 19.41
N SER A 168 -12.70 -1.54 18.63
CA SER A 168 -12.13 -1.66 17.28
C SER A 168 -10.86 -0.84 17.18
N ALA A 169 -9.79 -1.45 16.68
CA ALA A 169 -8.49 -0.79 16.51
C ALA A 169 -8.47 0.06 15.23
N TRP A 170 -8.05 1.32 15.35
CA TRP A 170 -7.84 2.25 14.25
C TRP A 170 -6.39 2.75 14.27
N VAL A 171 -5.72 2.77 13.12
CA VAL A 171 -4.54 3.62 12.95
C VAL A 171 -5.03 5.04 12.75
N GLY A 172 -5.05 5.81 13.83
CA GLY A 172 -5.57 7.18 13.84
C GLY A 172 -4.68 8.19 13.12
N GLU A 173 -3.39 7.89 12.98
CA GLU A 173 -2.41 8.75 12.30
C GLU A 173 -1.16 7.94 11.94
N ALA A 174 -0.73 7.95 10.68
CA ALA A 174 0.54 7.36 10.26
C ALA A 174 1.10 8.02 8.99
N GLY A 175 2.34 8.51 9.06
CA GLY A 175 3.05 9.16 7.94
C GLY A 175 4.31 8.43 7.44
N GLY A 176 4.64 7.28 8.05
CA GLY A 176 5.79 6.43 7.70
C GLY A 176 7.12 6.89 8.26
N ALA A 177 7.36 8.20 8.22
CA ALA A 177 8.40 8.87 8.98
C ALA A 177 7.81 10.06 9.71
N PHE A 178 8.24 10.26 10.96
CA PHE A 178 7.87 11.43 11.76
C PHE A 178 8.50 12.71 11.17
N ASN A 179 8.26 13.88 11.79
CA ASN A 179 8.85 15.16 11.36
C ASN A 179 8.55 15.57 9.90
N SER A 180 7.28 15.45 9.49
CA SER A 180 6.79 15.74 8.13
C SER A 180 7.21 14.73 7.06
N GLY A 181 7.81 13.60 7.44
CA GLY A 181 8.28 12.59 6.50
C GLY A 181 9.73 12.79 6.10
N GLY A 182 10.39 11.72 5.65
CA GLY A 182 11.73 11.80 5.06
C GLY A 182 11.66 12.40 3.66
N ARG A 183 12.38 13.50 3.45
CA ARG A 183 12.53 14.17 2.16
C ARG A 183 13.12 13.23 1.09
N GLU A 184 12.65 13.36 -0.15
CA GLU A 184 12.95 12.52 -1.32
C GLU A 184 12.58 11.04 -1.17
N VAL A 185 11.83 10.70 -0.11
CA VAL A 185 11.43 9.33 0.19
C VAL A 185 9.91 9.30 0.36
N SER A 186 9.37 10.11 1.27
CA SER A 186 7.96 10.06 1.66
C SER A 186 7.03 10.57 0.57
N GLU A 187 7.54 11.45 -0.30
CA GLU A 187 6.86 12.03 -1.46
C GLU A 187 7.07 11.23 -2.76
N THR A 188 7.87 10.16 -2.74
CA THR A 188 8.27 9.43 -3.95
C THR A 188 7.65 8.04 -4.02
N PHE A 189 7.86 7.34 -5.13
CA PHE A 189 7.29 6.01 -5.40
C PHE A 189 7.64 5.02 -4.30
N ILE A 190 8.86 5.05 -3.76
CA ILE A 190 9.31 4.11 -2.73
C ILE A 190 8.42 4.08 -1.49
N ASN A 191 7.80 5.21 -1.11
CA ASN A 191 6.88 5.25 0.03
C ASN A 191 5.60 4.43 -0.21
N SER A 192 5.28 4.10 -1.46
CA SER A 192 4.13 3.26 -1.82
C SER A 192 4.29 1.84 -1.30
N PHE A 193 5.52 1.32 -1.27
CA PHE A 193 5.81 0.02 -0.67
C PHE A 193 5.39 0.01 0.79
N TRP A 194 5.95 0.93 1.59
CA TRP A 194 5.57 1.06 2.99
C TRP A 194 4.07 1.25 3.15
N TYR A 195 3.48 2.19 2.42
CA TYR A 195 2.09 2.59 2.66
C TYR A 195 1.08 1.48 2.36
N LEU A 196 1.20 0.83 1.20
CA LEU A 196 0.33 -0.29 0.84
C LEU A 196 0.61 -1.53 1.68
N ASP A 197 1.85 -1.71 2.13
CA ASP A 197 2.18 -2.79 3.05
C ASP A 197 1.54 -2.58 4.44
N GLN A 198 1.49 -1.34 4.93
CA GLN A 198 0.77 -1.02 6.18
C GLN A 198 -0.73 -1.29 6.07
N PHE A 199 -1.35 -0.97 4.93
CA PHE A 199 -2.74 -1.34 4.68
C PHE A 199 -2.93 -2.86 4.75
N GLY A 200 -2.09 -3.61 4.05
CA GLY A 200 -2.08 -5.07 4.10
C GLY A 200 -1.91 -5.61 5.52
N MET A 201 -0.82 -5.26 6.21
CA MET A 201 -0.51 -5.75 7.55
C MET A 201 -1.58 -5.40 8.58
N SER A 202 -2.06 -4.16 8.60
CA SER A 202 -3.08 -3.72 9.56
C SER A 202 -4.43 -4.42 9.31
N SER A 203 -4.83 -4.60 8.05
CA SER A 203 -6.09 -5.28 7.69
C SER A 203 -6.09 -6.76 8.10
N MET A 204 -4.96 -7.47 7.94
CA MET A 204 -4.82 -8.86 8.38
C MET A 204 -4.96 -9.05 9.90
N HIS A 205 -4.75 -7.97 10.66
CA HIS A 205 -4.88 -7.92 12.12
C HIS A 205 -6.11 -7.13 12.56
N ASN A 206 -7.17 -7.20 11.74
CA ASN A 206 -8.50 -6.69 12.03
C ASN A 206 -8.56 -5.19 12.42
N THR A 207 -7.58 -4.40 11.97
CA THR A 207 -7.62 -2.93 12.11
C THR A 207 -8.66 -2.38 11.14
N LYS A 208 -9.60 -1.60 11.66
CA LYS A 208 -10.77 -1.16 10.89
C LYS A 208 -10.52 0.05 10.00
N VAL A 209 -9.55 0.89 10.38
CA VAL A 209 -9.31 2.19 9.74
C VAL A 209 -7.82 2.51 9.72
N TYR A 210 -7.36 3.13 8.65
CA TYR A 210 -6.01 3.62 8.49
C TYR A 210 -5.99 5.06 8.00
N CYS A 211 -5.70 5.99 8.90
CA CYS A 211 -5.61 7.42 8.62
C CYS A 211 -4.17 7.82 8.27
N ARG A 212 -3.96 8.19 7.01
CA ARG A 212 -2.70 8.72 6.51
C ARG A 212 -2.47 10.14 7.00
N GLN A 213 -1.33 10.33 7.65
CA GLN A 213 -0.73 11.63 7.87
C GLN A 213 -0.02 12.06 6.58
N ALA A 214 -0.43 13.11 5.88
CA ALA A 214 -1.68 13.89 6.02
C ALA A 214 -2.40 13.96 4.66
N LEU A 215 -3.64 14.45 4.63
CA LEU A 215 -4.36 14.71 3.37
C LEU A 215 -3.55 15.68 2.50
N VAL A 216 -3.11 16.79 3.10
CA VAL A 216 -2.27 17.83 2.51
C VAL A 216 -1.15 18.16 3.48
N GLY A 217 0.03 18.50 2.96
CA GLY A 217 1.16 18.96 3.77
C GLY A 217 2.10 17.84 4.20
N GLY A 218 3.33 18.24 4.53
CA GLY A 218 4.45 17.34 4.71
C GLY A 218 4.90 16.66 3.42
N PHE A 219 6.05 16.00 3.46
CA PHE A 219 6.52 15.16 2.35
C PHE A 219 5.65 13.91 2.17
N TYR A 220 4.86 13.54 3.18
CA TYR A 220 3.96 12.40 3.12
C TYR A 220 2.54 12.72 2.63
N GLY A 221 2.25 13.95 2.18
CA GLY A 221 0.91 14.37 1.75
C GLY A 221 0.25 13.39 0.74
N LEU A 222 -1.06 13.17 0.87
CA LEU A 222 -1.81 12.17 0.11
C LEU A 222 -2.33 12.66 -1.24
N LEU A 223 -2.60 13.97 -1.41
CA LEU A 223 -3.30 14.50 -2.59
C LEU A 223 -2.68 14.15 -3.95
N GLU A 224 -1.38 13.88 -4.00
CA GLU A 224 -0.64 13.52 -5.21
C GLU A 224 -0.35 12.01 -5.31
N LYS A 225 -1.00 11.18 -4.50
CA LYS A 225 -0.71 9.74 -4.40
C LYS A 225 -1.95 8.89 -4.69
N GLU A 226 -2.01 8.33 -5.89
CA GLU A 226 -3.12 7.54 -6.40
C GLU A 226 -3.17 6.10 -5.84
N THR A 227 -2.14 5.65 -5.11
CA THR A 227 -2.06 4.30 -4.52
C THR A 227 -3.20 4.01 -3.55
N ALA A 228 -3.54 4.98 -2.70
CA ALA A 228 -4.66 4.85 -1.78
C ALA A 228 -6.00 4.80 -2.50
N LEU A 229 -6.13 5.50 -3.62
CA LEU A 229 -7.34 5.49 -4.44
C LEU A 229 -7.53 4.14 -5.12
N LEU A 230 -6.45 3.51 -5.62
CA LEU A 230 -6.50 2.14 -6.14
C LEU A 230 -6.93 1.15 -5.06
N TRP A 231 -6.31 1.19 -3.88
CA TRP A 231 -6.75 0.35 -2.75
C TRP A 231 -8.23 0.57 -2.46
N HIS A 232 -8.65 1.84 -2.30
CA HIS A 232 -10.03 2.20 -2.00
C HIS A 232 -11.02 1.69 -3.05
N ARG A 233 -10.66 1.68 -4.34
CA ARG A 233 -11.55 1.24 -5.44
C ARG A 233 -11.60 -0.27 -5.61
N LEU A 234 -10.54 -0.98 -5.25
CA LEU A 234 -10.36 -2.39 -5.60
C LEU A 234 -10.50 -3.34 -4.41
N MET A 235 -9.91 -2.98 -3.26
CA MET A 235 -9.87 -3.84 -2.07
C MET A 235 -11.15 -3.69 -1.25
N GLY A 236 -11.91 -4.78 -1.12
CA GLY A 236 -13.15 -4.82 -0.35
C GLY A 236 -12.93 -5.11 1.14
N LYS A 237 -14.02 -5.20 1.89
CA LYS A 237 -13.99 -5.28 3.35
C LYS A 237 -13.44 -6.59 3.90
N GLY A 238 -13.81 -7.72 3.30
CA GLY A 238 -13.42 -9.04 3.78
C GLY A 238 -11.97 -9.36 3.46
N VAL A 239 -11.17 -9.67 4.48
CA VAL A 239 -9.76 -10.03 4.36
C VAL A 239 -9.62 -11.54 4.35
N LEU A 240 -8.92 -12.10 3.37
CA LEU A 240 -8.71 -13.55 3.22
C LEU A 240 -7.30 -13.96 3.67
N GLY A 241 -7.22 -15.14 4.28
CA GLY A 241 -5.94 -15.75 4.64
C GLY A 241 -5.26 -16.38 3.43
N ILE A 242 -3.93 -16.46 3.46
CA ILE A 242 -3.13 -17.13 2.43
C ILE A 242 -2.12 -18.09 3.03
N GLN A 243 -1.71 -19.06 2.22
CA GLN A 243 -0.52 -19.88 2.41
C GLN A 243 0.33 -19.77 1.15
N THR A 244 1.63 -19.53 1.31
CA THR A 244 2.54 -19.33 0.18
C THR A 244 3.92 -19.87 0.51
N ASN A 245 4.62 -20.37 -0.51
CA ASN A 245 6.03 -20.71 -0.46
C ASN A 245 6.92 -19.62 -1.09
N ALA A 246 6.33 -18.47 -1.46
CA ALA A 246 7.07 -17.35 -2.03
C ALA A 246 8.16 -16.85 -1.07
N SER A 247 9.24 -16.34 -1.66
CA SER A 247 10.22 -15.53 -0.95
C SER A 247 9.56 -14.37 -0.17
N GLU A 248 10.12 -14.01 0.99
CA GLU A 248 9.65 -12.90 1.84
C GLU A 248 9.63 -11.53 1.13
N TYR A 249 10.37 -11.42 0.02
CA TYR A 249 10.38 -10.25 -0.86
C TYR A 249 9.09 -10.07 -1.67
N LEU A 250 8.27 -11.11 -1.84
CA LEU A 250 6.94 -11.01 -2.47
C LEU A 250 5.87 -11.00 -1.38
N ARG A 251 5.40 -9.81 -1.03
CA ARG A 251 4.37 -9.61 -0.01
C ARG A 251 3.00 -9.63 -0.66
N THR A 252 2.06 -10.37 -0.07
CA THR A 252 0.75 -10.62 -0.68
C THR A 252 -0.37 -10.40 0.32
N TYR A 253 -1.41 -9.69 -0.11
CA TYR A 253 -2.62 -9.44 0.67
C TYR A 253 -3.85 -9.69 -0.20
N VAL A 254 -4.86 -10.39 0.33
CA VAL A 254 -6.03 -10.81 -0.45
C VAL A 254 -7.29 -10.35 0.24
N HIS A 255 -8.14 -9.66 -0.50
CA HIS A 255 -9.44 -9.21 -0.03
C HIS A 255 -10.52 -9.71 -0.99
N CYS A 256 -11.75 -9.78 -0.51
CA CYS A 256 -12.91 -9.77 -1.38
C CYS A 256 -12.88 -8.51 -2.25
N SER A 257 -13.31 -8.60 -3.51
CA SER A 257 -13.33 -7.42 -4.38
C SER A 257 -14.35 -6.38 -3.93
N LYS A 258 -13.99 -5.10 -3.99
CA LYS A 258 -14.92 -4.03 -3.61
C LYS A 258 -16.04 -3.88 -4.66
N GLY A 259 -17.29 -3.95 -4.20
CA GLY A 259 -18.48 -3.66 -5.01
C GLY A 259 -18.77 -4.66 -6.14
N ARG A 260 -18.07 -5.81 -6.18
CA ARG A 260 -18.26 -6.86 -7.19
C ARG A 260 -17.82 -8.22 -6.65
N ALA A 261 -18.26 -9.29 -7.32
CA ALA A 261 -17.87 -10.65 -6.99
C ALA A 261 -16.36 -10.90 -7.21
N GLY A 262 -15.87 -11.96 -6.58
CA GLY A 262 -14.48 -12.41 -6.69
C GLY A 262 -13.56 -11.78 -5.65
N ILE A 263 -12.27 -11.79 -5.96
CA ILE A 263 -11.21 -11.33 -5.05
C ILE A 263 -10.28 -10.33 -5.72
N THR A 264 -9.65 -9.50 -4.88
CA THR A 264 -8.58 -8.59 -5.28
C THR A 264 -7.35 -8.90 -4.44
N ILE A 265 -6.21 -8.98 -5.13
CA ILE A 265 -4.93 -9.37 -4.56
C ILE A 265 -3.96 -8.21 -4.76
N LEU A 266 -3.35 -7.74 -3.68
CA LEU A 266 -2.21 -6.83 -3.71
C LEU A 266 -0.92 -7.67 -3.63
N LEU A 267 -0.02 -7.45 -4.60
CA LEU A 267 1.32 -8.04 -4.66
C LEU A 267 2.35 -6.92 -4.60
N ILE A 268 3.28 -7.00 -3.66
CA ILE A 268 4.39 -6.07 -3.51
C ILE A 268 5.70 -6.83 -3.69
N ASN A 269 6.46 -6.51 -4.73
CA ASN A 269 7.78 -7.08 -4.95
C ASN A 269 8.87 -6.12 -4.45
N LEU A 270 9.48 -6.47 -3.32
CA LEU A 270 10.59 -5.73 -2.71
C LEU A 270 11.97 -6.14 -3.27
N SER A 271 12.04 -7.22 -4.07
CA SER A 271 13.29 -7.63 -4.71
C SER A 271 13.71 -6.61 -5.78
N LYS A 272 15.00 -6.35 -5.87
CA LYS A 272 15.58 -5.49 -6.91
C LYS A 272 15.98 -6.25 -8.18
N GLN A 273 15.99 -7.58 -8.13
CA GLN A 273 16.56 -8.41 -9.19
C GLN A 273 15.64 -9.57 -9.61
N THR A 274 14.63 -9.89 -8.80
CA THR A 274 13.77 -11.05 -9.02
C THR A 274 12.43 -10.62 -9.60
N THR A 275 12.07 -11.17 -10.76
CA THR A 275 10.70 -11.16 -11.27
C THR A 275 9.99 -12.39 -10.73
N PHE A 276 8.81 -12.20 -10.12
CA PHE A 276 7.99 -13.32 -9.67
C PHE A 276 6.97 -13.69 -10.74
N THR A 277 6.85 -14.99 -11.00
CA THR A 277 5.73 -15.57 -11.75
C THR A 277 4.77 -16.22 -10.76
N VAL A 278 3.57 -15.66 -10.63
CA VAL A 278 2.63 -16.00 -9.55
C VAL A 278 1.44 -16.77 -10.09
N GLY A 279 1.16 -17.93 -9.50
CA GLY A 279 -0.08 -18.68 -9.66
C GLY A 279 -1.00 -18.51 -8.45
N PHE A 280 -2.32 -18.62 -8.66
CA PHE A 280 -3.32 -18.59 -7.58
C PHE A 280 -4.12 -19.88 -7.55
N SER A 281 -4.42 -20.37 -6.34
CA SER A 281 -5.24 -21.57 -6.15
C SER A 281 -6.12 -21.45 -4.91
N ASN A 282 -7.23 -22.19 -4.92
CA ASN A 282 -8.18 -22.23 -3.80
C ASN A 282 -7.73 -23.33 -2.85
N GLY A 283 -7.41 -22.97 -1.61
CA GLY A 283 -7.17 -23.93 -0.54
C GLY A 283 -8.48 -24.32 0.11
N VAL A 284 -9.02 -25.50 -0.22
CA VAL A 284 -10.12 -26.09 0.57
C VAL A 284 -9.50 -27.00 1.63
N LYS A 285 -9.51 -26.57 2.89
CA LYS A 285 -9.21 -27.46 4.02
C LYS A 285 -10.40 -28.41 4.21
N VAL A 286 -10.32 -29.62 3.65
CA VAL A 286 -11.26 -30.69 3.99
C VAL A 286 -10.86 -31.26 5.34
N VAL A 287 -11.54 -30.85 6.42
CA VAL A 287 -11.42 -31.52 7.72
C VAL A 287 -12.18 -32.84 7.61
N LEU A 288 -11.46 -33.93 7.33
CA LEU A 288 -12.00 -35.27 7.54
C LEU A 288 -12.04 -35.52 9.04
N GLN A 289 -13.21 -35.38 9.66
CA GLN A 289 -13.48 -36.02 10.95
C GLN A 289 -13.41 -37.53 10.73
N ALA A 290 -12.26 -38.12 11.00
CA ALA A 290 -12.13 -39.56 11.11
C ALA A 290 -12.10 -39.91 12.61
N GLU A 291 -13.20 -40.48 13.10
CA GLU A 291 -13.22 -41.18 14.37
C GLU A 291 -12.28 -42.39 14.33
N SER A 292 -11.54 -42.54 15.44
CA SER A 292 -10.86 -43.74 15.91
C SER A 292 -9.51 -44.13 15.26
N THR A 293 -8.49 -44.08 16.12
CA THR A 293 -7.36 -45.01 16.29
C THR A 293 -6.43 -45.35 15.13
N LYS A 294 -5.13 -45.12 15.40
CA LYS A 294 -3.91 -45.57 14.72
C LYS A 294 -3.37 -44.71 13.58
N ARG A 295 -2.36 -43.91 13.97
CA ARG A 295 -1.07 -43.66 13.29
C ARG A 295 -1.17 -43.52 11.77
N ARG A 296 -1.32 -42.29 11.26
CA ARG A 296 -1.17 -42.01 9.82
C ARG A 296 -0.39 -40.73 9.55
N SER A 297 0.58 -40.89 8.66
CA SER A 297 1.31 -39.87 7.92
C SER A 297 0.37 -38.85 7.30
N PHE A 298 0.69 -37.57 7.51
CA PHE A 298 0.02 -36.44 6.88
C PHE A 298 0.30 -36.46 5.37
N LEU A 299 -0.71 -36.79 4.56
CA LEU A 299 -0.70 -36.58 3.11
C LEU A 299 -1.77 -35.54 2.80
N GLU A 300 -1.33 -34.30 2.61
CA GLU A 300 -2.16 -33.21 2.05
C GLU A 300 -2.44 -33.54 0.59
N THR A 301 -3.67 -33.98 0.29
CA THR A 301 -4.12 -34.08 -1.10
C THR A 301 -4.57 -32.70 -1.56
N ILE A 302 -3.63 -31.89 -2.05
CA ILE A 302 -3.91 -30.67 -2.81
C ILE A 302 -4.58 -31.11 -4.12
N LYS A 303 -5.91 -30.99 -4.21
CA LYS A 303 -6.57 -31.06 -5.51
C LYS A 303 -6.19 -29.81 -6.31
N SER A 304 -5.23 -29.99 -7.20
CA SER A 304 -4.85 -29.00 -8.20
C SER A 304 -5.89 -28.98 -9.32
N LYS A 305 -6.35 -27.76 -9.61
CA LYS A 305 -7.06 -27.23 -10.80
C LYS A 305 -8.19 -26.33 -10.30
N VAL A 306 -8.03 -25.05 -10.60
CA VAL A 306 -8.96 -23.96 -10.33
C VAL A 306 -10.39 -24.44 -10.56
N SER A 307 -11.17 -24.53 -9.49
CA SER A 307 -12.57 -24.95 -9.53
C SER A 307 -13.41 -23.76 -9.95
N TRP A 308 -13.39 -23.39 -11.24
CA TRP A 308 -14.34 -22.43 -11.80
C TRP A 308 -15.71 -23.11 -11.88
N VAL A 309 -16.48 -23.13 -10.79
CA VAL A 309 -17.85 -23.66 -10.82
C VAL A 309 -18.82 -22.50 -10.98
N GLY A 310 -19.12 -22.17 -12.24
CA GLY A 310 -20.24 -21.33 -12.62
C GLY A 310 -20.93 -21.94 -13.84
N LYS A 311 -22.12 -22.52 -13.65
CA LYS A 311 -22.99 -22.93 -14.76
C LYS A 311 -23.29 -21.70 -15.64
N LYS A 312 -23.00 -21.81 -16.95
CA LYS A 312 -23.29 -20.86 -18.04
C LYS A 312 -22.45 -19.57 -18.06
N ALA A 313 -21.31 -19.60 -18.74
CA ALA A 313 -20.85 -18.49 -19.58
C ALA A 313 -19.97 -19.05 -20.70
N SER A 314 -20.26 -18.67 -21.95
CA SER A 314 -19.50 -18.99 -23.15
C SER A 314 -18.02 -18.64 -23.02
N ASP A 315 -17.14 -19.44 -23.62
CA ASP A 315 -15.67 -19.46 -23.58
C ASP A 315 -14.91 -18.15 -23.94
N GLY A 316 -15.55 -16.98 -23.93
CA GLY A 316 -14.95 -15.66 -24.13
C GLY A 316 -14.70 -14.81 -22.86
N TYR A 317 -15.10 -15.26 -21.65
CA TYR A 317 -15.29 -14.38 -20.48
C TYR A 317 -14.59 -14.81 -19.17
N LEU A 318 -13.29 -15.13 -19.20
CA LEU A 318 -12.48 -15.27 -17.97
C LEU A 318 -11.23 -14.41 -18.06
N ASN A 319 -11.43 -13.09 -18.07
CA ASN A 319 -10.34 -12.13 -17.99
C ASN A 319 -10.16 -11.66 -16.55
N ARG A 320 -8.89 -11.58 -16.12
CA ARG A 320 -8.50 -10.85 -14.93
C ARG A 320 -8.10 -9.43 -15.30
N GLU A 321 -8.17 -8.53 -14.33
CA GLU A 321 -7.71 -7.14 -14.45
C GLU A 321 -6.42 -6.97 -13.65
N GLU A 322 -5.41 -6.35 -14.25
CA GLU A 322 -4.14 -6.06 -13.59
C GLU A 322 -3.85 -4.56 -13.61
N TYR A 323 -3.37 -4.07 -12.47
CA TYR A 323 -2.95 -2.70 -12.24
C TYR A 323 -1.51 -2.72 -11.73
N HIS A 324 -0.55 -2.60 -12.65
CA HIS A 324 0.87 -2.60 -12.33
C HIS A 324 1.36 -1.19 -12.07
N LEU A 325 1.88 -0.97 -10.86
CA LEU A 325 2.47 0.28 -10.43
C LEU A 325 3.99 0.17 -10.48
N SER A 326 4.61 1.10 -11.19
CA SER A 326 6.07 1.22 -11.27
C SER A 326 6.50 2.66 -11.11
N PRO A 327 7.75 2.91 -10.67
CA PRO A 327 8.31 4.25 -10.76
C PRO A 327 8.52 4.63 -12.24
N LYS A 328 8.44 5.92 -12.53
CA LYS A 328 8.90 6.45 -13.82
C LYS A 328 10.39 6.14 -14.01
N ASP A 329 10.74 5.66 -15.21
CA ASP A 329 12.12 5.33 -15.62
C ASP A 329 12.85 4.32 -14.70
N GLY A 330 12.12 3.58 -13.86
CA GLY A 330 12.71 2.65 -12.89
C GLY A 330 13.26 3.31 -11.62
N ASP A 331 13.17 4.65 -11.48
CA ASP A 331 13.71 5.38 -10.32
C ASP A 331 12.75 5.33 -9.13
N LEU A 332 13.11 4.57 -8.08
CA LEU A 332 12.30 4.47 -6.86
C LEU A 332 12.09 5.82 -6.16
N ARG A 333 12.92 6.83 -6.42
CA ARG A 333 12.76 8.21 -5.93
C ARG A 333 11.98 9.11 -6.87
N SER A 334 11.44 8.59 -7.97
CA SER A 334 10.51 9.34 -8.81
C SER A 334 9.27 9.74 -8.02
N LYS A 335 8.84 11.00 -8.17
CA LYS A 335 7.52 11.47 -7.70
C LYS A 335 6.39 11.02 -8.63
N ILE A 336 6.71 10.71 -9.89
CA ILE A 336 5.74 10.24 -10.87
C ILE A 336 5.63 8.72 -10.77
N MET A 337 4.41 8.26 -10.55
CA MET A 337 4.02 6.86 -10.59
C MET A 337 3.46 6.51 -11.96
N MET A 338 3.79 5.32 -12.46
CA MET A 338 3.21 4.78 -13.68
C MET A 338 2.18 3.71 -13.32
N LEU A 339 1.02 3.73 -13.97
CA LEU A 339 0.04 2.65 -13.98
C LEU A 339 0.01 2.01 -15.37
N ASN A 340 0.36 0.72 -15.43
CA ASN A 340 0.38 -0.04 -16.68
C ASN A 340 1.18 0.69 -17.78
N GLY A 341 2.28 1.37 -17.40
CA GLY A 341 3.13 2.15 -18.30
C GLY A 341 2.69 3.60 -18.56
N ASN A 342 1.55 4.05 -18.03
CA ASN A 342 1.05 5.43 -18.20
C ASN A 342 1.27 6.26 -16.93
N PRO A 343 1.72 7.53 -17.03
CA PRO A 343 1.94 8.37 -15.85
C PRO A 343 0.61 8.71 -15.16
N LEU A 344 0.59 8.60 -13.83
CA LEU A 344 -0.48 9.07 -12.97
C LEU A 344 -0.11 10.48 -12.48
N GLU A 345 -0.62 11.48 -13.18
CA GLU A 345 -0.45 12.89 -12.81
C GLU A 345 -1.79 13.60 -12.99
N PRO A 346 -2.29 14.32 -11.96
CA PRO A 346 -3.47 15.15 -12.14
C PRO A 346 -3.29 16.14 -13.28
N THR A 347 -4.39 16.42 -14.00
CA THR A 347 -4.34 17.48 -15.03
C THR A 347 -4.08 18.84 -14.37
N VAL A 348 -3.73 19.85 -15.18
CA VAL A 348 -3.59 21.23 -14.69
C VAL A 348 -4.85 21.78 -14.02
N THR A 349 -6.02 21.20 -14.29
CA THR A 349 -7.29 21.57 -13.64
C THR A 349 -7.62 20.71 -12.41
N GLY A 350 -6.72 19.79 -12.04
CA GLY A 350 -6.86 18.86 -10.92
C GLY A 350 -7.68 17.61 -11.22
N ASP A 351 -7.94 17.27 -12.49
CA ASP A 351 -8.64 16.01 -12.81
C ASP A 351 -7.75 14.82 -12.46
N ILE A 352 -8.32 13.88 -11.70
CA ILE A 352 -7.63 12.65 -11.32
C ILE A 352 -7.53 11.73 -12.55
N PRO A 353 -6.35 11.17 -12.85
CA PRO A 353 -6.17 10.22 -13.95
C PRO A 353 -7.13 9.04 -13.88
N LYS A 354 -7.51 8.52 -15.05
CA LYS A 354 -8.26 7.26 -15.09
C LYS A 354 -7.36 6.11 -14.66
N LEU A 355 -7.88 5.29 -13.75
CA LEU A 355 -7.21 4.10 -13.25
C LEU A 355 -7.71 2.90 -14.04
N GLU A 356 -7.19 2.74 -15.26
CA GLU A 356 -7.62 1.67 -16.19
C GLU A 356 -6.76 0.40 -16.02
N PRO A 357 -7.38 -0.79 -15.95
CA PRO A 357 -6.65 -2.03 -15.92
C PRO A 357 -6.15 -2.44 -17.31
N VAL A 358 -5.11 -3.27 -17.33
CA VAL A 358 -4.87 -4.18 -18.45
C VAL A 358 -5.59 -5.50 -18.18
N ARG A 359 -6.10 -6.13 -19.24
CA ARG A 359 -6.88 -7.37 -19.12
C ARG A 359 -6.12 -8.53 -19.73
N TYR A 360 -5.99 -9.61 -18.98
CA TYR A 360 -5.35 -10.84 -19.42
C TYR A 360 -6.27 -12.03 -19.17
N SER A 361 -6.10 -13.09 -19.96
CA SER A 361 -6.77 -14.36 -19.66
C SER A 361 -6.33 -14.86 -18.29
N VAL A 362 -7.25 -15.40 -17.49
CA VAL A 362 -6.92 -16.03 -16.19
C VAL A 362 -5.92 -17.18 -16.32
N LYS A 363 -5.73 -17.77 -17.50
CA LYS A 363 -4.75 -18.83 -17.77
C LYS A 363 -3.33 -18.31 -18.00
N SER A 364 -3.18 -17.02 -18.32
CA SER A 364 -1.86 -16.43 -18.53
C SER A 364 -1.09 -16.36 -17.20
N PRO A 365 0.23 -16.49 -17.19
CA PRO A 365 1.03 -16.22 -16.00
C PRO A 365 0.84 -14.77 -15.53
N VAL A 366 0.94 -14.53 -14.22
CA VAL A 366 1.00 -13.18 -13.63
C VAL A 366 2.46 -12.88 -13.32
N TYR A 367 2.96 -11.77 -13.84
CA TYR A 367 4.35 -11.35 -13.66
C TYR A 367 4.42 -10.13 -12.76
N ILE A 368 5.28 -10.20 -11.74
CA ILE A 368 5.55 -9.08 -10.84
C ILE A 368 7.02 -8.71 -10.95
N ASN A 369 7.29 -7.62 -11.67
CA ASN A 369 8.64 -7.14 -11.93
C ASN A 369 9.34 -6.67 -10.65
N PRO A 370 10.69 -6.65 -10.62
CA PRO A 370 11.44 -6.20 -9.46
C PRO A 370 11.05 -4.78 -9.06
N SER A 371 10.91 -4.53 -7.75
CA SER A 371 10.61 -3.20 -7.20
C SER A 371 9.35 -2.57 -7.82
N THR A 372 8.30 -3.38 -7.96
CA THR A 372 6.98 -2.94 -8.43
C THR A 372 5.86 -3.42 -7.49
N ILE A 373 4.68 -2.85 -7.66
CA ILE A 373 3.47 -3.20 -6.92
C ILE A 373 2.39 -3.55 -7.94
N SER A 374 1.50 -4.50 -7.64
CA SER A 374 0.40 -4.83 -8.54
C SER A 374 -0.88 -5.15 -7.79
N PHE A 375 -2.02 -4.66 -8.30
CA PHE A 375 -3.34 -5.16 -7.90
C PHE A 375 -3.87 -6.09 -8.99
N ILE A 376 -4.29 -7.29 -8.61
CA ILE A 376 -4.85 -8.30 -9.49
C ILE A 376 -6.29 -8.55 -9.07
N VAL A 377 -7.25 -8.29 -9.96
CA VAL A 377 -8.67 -8.58 -9.72
C VAL A 377 -9.06 -9.84 -10.46
N LEU A 378 -9.68 -10.78 -9.74
CA LEU A 378 -10.18 -12.05 -10.27
C LEU A 378 -11.71 -12.10 -10.07
N PRO A 379 -12.51 -11.54 -11.00
CA PRO A 379 -13.96 -11.31 -10.78
C PRO A 379 -14.80 -12.59 -10.62
N THR A 380 -14.34 -13.69 -11.20
CA THR A 380 -15.07 -14.97 -11.22
C THR A 380 -14.47 -15.99 -10.25
N PHE A 381 -13.52 -15.58 -9.40
CA PHE A 381 -12.81 -16.49 -8.50
C PHE A 381 -13.77 -17.03 -7.45
N ASP A 382 -13.83 -18.37 -7.32
CA ASP A 382 -14.73 -19.03 -6.39
C ASP A 382 -14.25 -18.84 -4.94
N ALA A 383 -14.81 -17.83 -4.27
CA ALA A 383 -14.53 -17.52 -2.88
C ALA A 383 -15.83 -17.38 -2.08
N PRO A 384 -16.35 -18.46 -1.48
CA PRO A 384 -17.59 -18.43 -0.69
C PRO A 384 -17.58 -17.43 0.46
N ALA A 385 -16.42 -17.13 1.04
CA ALA A 385 -16.29 -16.10 2.07
C ALA A 385 -16.55 -14.66 1.55
N CYS A 386 -16.63 -14.46 0.23
CA CYS A 386 -16.82 -13.17 -0.43
C CYS A 386 -18.19 -13.02 -1.13
N SER A 387 -19.07 -14.01 -0.98
CA SER A 387 -20.41 -14.03 -1.59
C SER A 387 -21.52 -13.68 -0.64
#